data_AF-A0A9W5Y1J8-F1
#
_entry.id   AF-A0A9W5Y1J8-F1
#
_cell.length_a   1.000
_cell.length_b   1.000
_cell.length_c   1.000
_cell.angle_alpha   90.00
_cell.angle_beta   90.00
_cell.angle_gamma   90.00
#
_symmetry.space_group_name_H-M   'P 1'
#
loop_
_entity.id
_entity.type
_entity.pdbx_description
1 polymer ?
#
loop_
_entity_poly.entity_id
_entity_poly.type
_entity_poly.pdbx_seq_one_letter_code
_entity_poly.pdbx_strand_id
1 'polypeptide(L)'
;MENKIREEIKRFFKDSKENWFEEIDGYYFEEPIIGFADSEDDLFKEYKNIIGEHHYTPKEIFELAFEKSSFRTGTVISIVLPINEKTRKSNRGLQDWPSREWTLTRTFGDEVFIRALSTHMENYFKDMGYRAIAPYHSQWFKITGSHNGPTSNWSERHVAYVSGLGTFSINDAFITDKGIAIKLISLVTDLKLTPDVRKYKNHTENCLLCSKGICGACIKRCPVNAITREGHDKVKCMKYVYGEESRKKAEAIGASPKAGSGCGLCQSGVPCEGRNPIAISR
;
A
#
# COMPACT_ATOMS: atom_id res chain seq x y z
N MET A 1 19.72 -11.75 9.45
CA MET A 1 19.27 -10.45 10.02
C MET A 1 17.78 -10.22 9.71
N GLU A 2 17.36 -10.56 8.49
CA GLU A 2 16.01 -10.60 7.94
C GLU A 2 14.97 -11.14 8.94
N ASN A 3 15.22 -12.29 9.57
CA ASN A 3 14.29 -12.85 10.56
C ASN A 3 14.07 -11.94 11.77
N LYS A 4 15.11 -11.27 12.29
CA LYS A 4 14.97 -10.34 13.41
C LYS A 4 14.09 -9.15 13.04
N ILE A 5 14.26 -8.62 11.82
CA ILE A 5 13.45 -7.52 11.29
C ILE A 5 11.99 -7.97 11.10
N ARG A 6 11.76 -9.17 10.55
CA ARG A 6 10.41 -9.74 10.41
C ARG A 6 9.73 -9.90 11.76
N GLU A 7 10.42 -10.49 12.73
CA GLU A 7 9.89 -10.68 14.08
C GLU A 7 9.65 -9.35 14.79
N GLU A 8 10.50 -8.35 14.61
CA GLU A 8 10.30 -7.03 15.20
C GLU A 8 9.07 -6.32 14.64
N ILE A 9 8.87 -6.36 13.31
CA ILE A 9 7.67 -5.80 12.67
C ILE A 9 6.41 -6.50 13.19
N LYS A 10 6.43 -7.83 13.30
CA LYS A 10 5.30 -8.61 13.83
C LYS A 10 5.04 -8.35 15.31
N ARG A 11 6.09 -8.21 16.11
CA ARG A 11 6.02 -7.85 17.52
C ARG A 11 5.39 -6.47 17.68
N PHE A 12 5.90 -5.45 16.99
CA PHE A 12 5.34 -4.10 17.05
C PHE A 12 3.87 -4.09 16.63
N PHE A 13 3.53 -4.79 15.53
CA PHE A 13 2.16 -4.92 15.07
C PHE A 13 1.20 -5.50 16.13
N LYS A 14 1.64 -6.52 16.88
CA LYS A 14 0.84 -7.21 17.88
C LYS A 14 0.69 -6.40 19.18
N ASP A 15 1.78 -5.75 19.59
CA ASP A 15 1.89 -5.10 20.89
C ASP A 15 1.48 -3.62 20.86
N SER A 16 1.47 -2.99 19.68
CA SER A 16 1.12 -1.58 19.50
C SER A 16 -0.37 -1.35 19.75
N LYS A 17 -0.67 -0.46 20.69
CA LYS A 17 -2.03 0.01 20.98
C LYS A 17 -2.61 0.81 19.81
N GLU A 18 -1.76 1.43 19.00
CA GLU A 18 -2.15 2.18 17.81
C GLU A 18 -2.78 1.31 16.73
N ASN A 19 -2.50 0.00 16.71
CA ASN A 19 -3.14 -0.94 15.80
C ASN A 19 -4.54 -1.37 16.29
N TRP A 20 -4.86 -1.16 17.57
CA TRP A 20 -6.16 -1.52 18.14
C TRP A 20 -7.26 -0.63 17.57
N PHE A 21 -8.40 -1.24 17.26
CA PHE A 21 -9.55 -0.62 16.63
C PHE A 21 -10.84 -1.00 17.37
N GLU A 22 -11.35 -0.04 18.13
CA GLU A 22 -12.50 -0.24 19.03
C GLU A 22 -13.78 -0.60 18.27
N GLU A 23 -14.02 0.00 17.10
CA GLU A 23 -15.22 -0.22 16.29
C GLU A 23 -15.44 -1.67 15.87
N ILE A 24 -14.39 -2.48 15.84
CA ILE A 24 -14.50 -3.90 15.48
C ILE A 24 -14.07 -4.84 16.60
N ASP A 25 -13.71 -4.33 17.77
CA ASP A 25 -13.11 -5.10 18.87
C ASP A 25 -11.99 -6.01 18.34
N GLY A 26 -10.94 -5.37 17.81
CA GLY A 26 -9.84 -6.04 17.12
C GLY A 26 -8.78 -5.07 16.63
N TYR A 27 -8.01 -5.48 15.63
CA TYR A 27 -6.95 -4.64 15.03
C TYR A 27 -7.36 -4.09 13.67
N TYR A 28 -6.89 -2.90 13.30
CA TYR A 28 -7.09 -2.34 11.95
C TYR A 28 -6.60 -3.29 10.85
N PHE A 29 -5.45 -3.91 11.09
CA PHE A 29 -4.76 -4.77 10.14
C PHE A 29 -4.58 -6.19 10.71
N GLU A 30 -4.41 -7.17 9.83
CA GLU A 30 -4.03 -8.55 10.15
C GLU A 30 -2.50 -8.71 10.06
N GLU A 31 -1.99 -9.88 10.45
CA GLU A 31 -0.54 -10.14 10.50
C GLU A 31 0.17 -9.74 9.18
N PRO A 32 1.23 -8.91 9.24
CA PRO A 32 1.89 -8.40 8.07
C PRO A 32 2.67 -9.47 7.29
N ILE A 33 2.81 -9.25 5.99
CA ILE A 33 3.82 -9.94 5.16
C ILE A 33 4.89 -8.94 4.74
N ILE A 34 6.15 -9.37 4.79
CA ILE A 34 7.33 -8.51 4.59
C ILE A 34 8.13 -9.03 3.40
N GLY A 35 8.63 -8.14 2.57
CA GLY A 35 9.49 -8.46 1.44
C GLY A 35 10.73 -7.56 1.41
N PHE A 36 11.85 -8.10 0.94
CA PHE A 36 13.11 -7.38 0.81
C PHE A 36 13.47 -7.22 -0.65
N ALA A 37 13.82 -6.01 -1.07
CA ALA A 37 14.34 -5.72 -2.40
C ALA A 37 15.75 -5.13 -2.29
N ASP A 38 16.59 -5.44 -3.29
CA ASP A 38 17.86 -4.75 -3.44
C ASP A 38 17.59 -3.29 -3.80
N SER A 39 18.20 -2.33 -3.09
CA SER A 39 18.08 -0.91 -3.41
C SER A 39 18.59 -0.56 -4.82
N GLU A 40 19.39 -1.45 -5.41
CA GLU A 40 19.96 -1.30 -6.75
C GLU A 40 19.21 -2.09 -7.84
N ASP A 41 18.07 -2.73 -7.54
CA ASP A 41 17.23 -3.39 -8.56
C ASP A 41 16.87 -2.38 -9.67
N ASP A 42 17.11 -2.77 -10.93
CA ASP A 42 16.98 -1.89 -12.09
C ASP A 42 15.56 -1.35 -12.28
N LEU A 43 14.52 -2.03 -11.76
CA LEU A 43 13.15 -1.54 -11.80
C LEU A 43 13.01 -0.18 -11.09
N PHE A 44 13.79 0.09 -10.04
CA PHE A 44 13.71 1.39 -9.38
C PHE A 44 14.12 2.53 -10.31
N LYS A 45 15.09 2.31 -11.20
CA LYS A 45 15.46 3.28 -12.23
C LYS A 45 14.40 3.33 -13.34
N GLU A 46 13.87 2.16 -13.73
CA GLU A 46 12.83 2.07 -14.76
C GLU A 46 11.54 2.81 -14.36
N TYR A 47 11.22 2.89 -13.07
CA TYR A 47 10.06 3.63 -12.57
C TYR A 47 10.08 5.13 -12.89
N LYS A 48 11.27 5.73 -13.11
CA LYS A 48 11.36 7.10 -13.62
C LYS A 48 10.81 7.21 -15.05
N ASN A 49 10.90 6.17 -15.85
CA ASN A 49 10.31 6.11 -17.19
C ASN A 49 8.82 5.73 -17.14
N ILE A 50 8.43 4.81 -16.26
CA ILE A 50 7.05 4.29 -16.16
C ILE A 50 6.11 5.29 -15.49
N ILE A 51 6.56 5.94 -14.41
CA ILE A 51 5.76 6.86 -13.58
C ILE A 51 6.07 8.31 -13.92
N GLY A 52 7.35 8.63 -14.13
CA GLY A 52 7.85 9.95 -14.47
C GLY A 52 9.12 10.31 -13.69
N GLU A 53 9.92 11.23 -14.25
CA GLU A 53 11.22 11.66 -13.72
C GLU A 53 11.19 12.15 -12.27
N HIS A 54 10.04 12.63 -11.80
CA HIS A 54 9.82 13.06 -10.43
C HIS A 54 9.80 11.92 -9.41
N HIS A 55 9.73 10.66 -9.85
CA HIS A 55 9.79 9.48 -8.99
C HIS A 55 11.20 9.28 -8.44
N TYR A 56 11.29 9.04 -7.14
CA TYR A 56 12.54 8.80 -6.44
C TYR A 56 12.94 7.33 -6.50
N THR A 57 14.20 7.10 -6.86
CA THR A 57 14.92 5.86 -6.57
C THR A 57 15.22 5.74 -5.08
N PRO A 58 15.50 4.53 -4.56
CA PRO A 58 15.92 4.33 -3.17
C PRO A 58 17.13 5.19 -2.79
N LYS A 59 18.10 5.34 -3.71
CA LYS A 59 19.27 6.19 -3.51
C LYS A 59 18.89 7.66 -3.35
N GLU A 60 18.06 8.20 -4.25
CA GLU A 60 17.67 9.62 -4.20
C GLU A 60 16.93 9.95 -2.91
N ILE A 61 15.95 9.14 -2.50
CA ILE A 61 15.19 9.44 -1.27
C ILE A 61 16.05 9.29 -0.02
N PHE A 62 16.97 8.32 0.01
CA PHE A 62 17.87 8.14 1.14
C PHE A 62 18.85 9.30 1.26
N GLU A 63 19.47 9.74 0.16
CA GLU A 63 20.41 10.87 0.17
C GLU A 63 19.73 12.22 0.43
N LEU A 64 18.43 12.37 0.13
CA LEU A 64 17.64 13.51 0.58
C LEU A 64 17.43 13.51 2.10
N ALA A 65 17.27 12.33 2.70
CA ALA A 65 16.99 12.19 4.12
C ALA A 65 18.21 12.33 5.02
N PHE A 66 19.39 11.97 4.50
CA PHE A 66 20.64 11.98 5.25
C PHE A 66 21.63 12.92 4.58
N GLU A 67 22.67 12.37 3.96
CA GLU A 67 23.76 13.13 3.35
C GLU A 67 23.88 12.75 1.88
N LYS A 68 24.14 13.75 1.04
CA LYS A 68 24.39 13.56 -0.40
C LYS A 68 25.60 12.64 -0.61
N SER A 69 25.51 11.72 -1.57
CA SER A 69 26.56 10.73 -1.87
C SER A 69 26.86 9.74 -0.73
N SER A 70 26.01 9.64 0.30
CA SER A 70 26.23 8.75 1.45
C SER A 70 25.60 7.36 1.30
N PHE A 71 24.83 7.12 0.24
CA PHE A 71 24.18 5.84 -0.01
C PHE A 71 24.94 5.04 -1.07
N ARG A 72 25.57 3.94 -0.63
CA ARG A 72 26.30 3.03 -1.50
C ARG A 72 25.40 1.91 -2.02
N THR A 73 24.81 1.18 -1.08
CA THR A 73 23.88 0.07 -1.31
C THR A 73 23.05 -0.09 -0.06
N GLY A 74 21.94 -0.81 -0.17
CA GLY A 74 21.15 -1.21 0.97
C GLY A 74 19.98 -2.09 0.60
N THR A 75 18.90 -1.96 1.33
CA THR A 75 17.69 -2.75 1.14
C THR A 75 16.46 -1.85 1.20
N VAL A 76 15.51 -2.12 0.32
CA VAL A 76 14.15 -1.58 0.41
C VAL A 76 13.26 -2.66 1.01
N ILE A 77 12.69 -2.37 2.16
CA ILE A 77 11.83 -3.28 2.92
C ILE A 77 10.40 -2.89 2.61
N SER A 78 9.61 -3.80 2.04
CA SER A 78 8.18 -3.61 1.80
C SER A 78 7.38 -4.37 2.85
N ILE A 79 6.36 -3.73 3.42
CA ILE A 79 5.48 -4.30 4.43
C ILE A 79 4.04 -4.16 3.94
N VAL A 80 3.36 -5.29 3.83
CA VAL A 80 1.94 -5.38 3.50
C VAL A 80 1.16 -5.56 4.79
N LEU A 81 0.13 -4.74 4.96
CA LEU A 81 -0.78 -4.75 6.09
C LEU A 81 -2.19 -5.10 5.57
N PRO A 82 -2.62 -6.37 5.64
CA PRO A 82 -3.97 -6.76 5.23
C PRO A 82 -5.02 -6.10 6.11
N ILE A 83 -6.05 -5.50 5.53
CA ILE A 83 -7.15 -4.91 6.31
C ILE A 83 -7.95 -6.03 6.98
N ASN A 84 -8.30 -5.85 8.25
CA ASN A 84 -9.03 -6.84 9.03
C ASN A 84 -10.31 -7.33 8.35
N GLU A 85 -10.57 -8.64 8.40
CA GLU A 85 -11.77 -9.25 7.84
C GLU A 85 -13.09 -8.61 8.32
N LYS A 86 -13.19 -8.19 9.59
CA LYS A 86 -14.38 -7.52 10.13
C LYS A 86 -14.66 -6.21 9.37
N THR A 87 -13.63 -5.38 9.17
CA THR A 87 -13.72 -4.14 8.37
C THR A 87 -14.05 -4.44 6.90
N ARG A 88 -13.43 -5.46 6.31
CA ARG A 88 -13.72 -5.86 4.92
C ARG A 88 -15.19 -6.27 4.78
N LYS A 89 -15.69 -7.12 5.70
CA LYS A 89 -17.08 -7.58 5.76
C LYS A 89 -18.07 -6.43 5.84
N SER A 90 -17.83 -5.43 6.68
CA SER A 90 -18.75 -4.29 6.79
C SER A 90 -18.84 -3.48 5.49
N ASN A 91 -17.80 -3.52 4.65
CA ASN A 91 -17.78 -2.84 3.35
C ASN A 91 -18.32 -3.70 2.19
N ARG A 92 -18.56 -5.01 2.35
CA ARG A 92 -18.99 -5.91 1.26
C ARG A 92 -20.39 -5.59 0.75
N GLY A 93 -21.30 -5.27 1.67
CA GLY A 93 -22.73 -5.06 1.38
C GLY A 93 -23.07 -3.68 0.80
N LEU A 94 -22.13 -2.74 0.83
CA LEU A 94 -22.36 -1.37 0.40
C LEU A 94 -22.14 -1.19 -1.11
N GLN A 95 -22.84 -0.22 -1.69
CA GLN A 95 -22.87 0.04 -3.14
C GLN A 95 -22.40 1.44 -3.53
N ASP A 96 -22.49 2.40 -2.60
CA ASP A 96 -22.17 3.81 -2.85
C ASP A 96 -20.98 4.19 -1.94
N TRP A 97 -21.27 4.51 -0.68
CA TRP A 97 -20.26 4.95 0.29
C TRP A 97 -19.66 3.80 1.09
N PRO A 98 -18.41 3.94 1.58
CA PRO A 98 -17.78 2.95 2.43
C PRO A 98 -18.46 2.88 3.80
N SER A 99 -18.20 1.78 4.51
CA SER A 99 -18.65 1.62 5.88
C SER A 99 -17.91 2.56 6.83
N ARG A 100 -18.47 2.75 8.04
CA ARG A 100 -17.81 3.49 9.13
C ARG A 100 -16.45 2.88 9.41
N GLU A 101 -16.38 1.55 9.54
CA GLU A 101 -15.15 0.85 9.90
C GLU A 101 -14.08 1.01 8.82
N TRP A 102 -14.46 0.96 7.54
CA TRP A 102 -13.53 1.17 6.43
C TRP A 102 -12.97 2.58 6.41
N THR A 103 -13.84 3.57 6.62
CA THR A 103 -13.44 4.99 6.66
C THR A 103 -12.45 5.26 7.80
N LEU A 104 -12.76 4.78 9.01
CA LEU A 104 -11.91 5.00 10.18
C LEU A 104 -10.60 4.21 10.09
N THR A 105 -10.62 3.00 9.52
CA THR A 105 -9.40 2.25 9.20
C THR A 105 -8.48 3.06 8.29
N ARG A 106 -9.04 3.74 7.30
CA ARG A 106 -8.25 4.60 6.40
C ARG A 106 -7.70 5.82 7.11
N THR A 107 -8.46 6.46 7.99
CA THR A 107 -7.97 7.62 8.75
C THR A 107 -6.94 7.20 9.77
N PHE A 108 -7.33 6.42 10.77
CA PHE A 108 -6.48 6.15 11.93
C PHE A 108 -5.46 5.06 11.67
N GLY A 109 -5.80 4.04 10.88
CA GLY A 109 -4.83 3.04 10.45
C GLY A 109 -3.67 3.69 9.68
N ASP A 110 -3.96 4.59 8.73
CA ASP A 110 -2.90 5.26 7.96
C ASP A 110 -2.19 6.37 8.75
N GLU A 111 -2.93 7.26 9.43
CA GLU A 111 -2.36 8.46 10.05
C GLU A 111 -1.70 8.18 11.41
N VAL A 112 -2.17 7.16 12.14
CA VAL A 112 -1.70 6.81 13.49
C VAL A 112 -0.82 5.56 13.44
N PHE A 113 -1.38 4.39 13.09
CA PHE A 113 -0.63 3.13 13.18
C PHE A 113 0.53 3.03 12.20
N ILE A 114 0.29 3.26 10.89
CA ILE A 114 1.36 3.15 9.89
C ILE A 114 2.48 4.17 10.17
N ARG A 115 2.13 5.37 10.65
CA ARG A 115 3.12 6.37 11.10
C ARG A 115 3.91 5.87 12.31
N ALA A 116 3.24 5.32 13.33
CA ALA A 116 3.90 4.77 14.52
C ALA A 116 4.86 3.62 14.15
N LEU A 117 4.43 2.71 13.28
CA LEU A 117 5.28 1.63 12.74
C LEU A 117 6.49 2.19 11.97
N SER A 118 6.28 3.22 11.14
CA SER A 118 7.37 3.89 10.41
C SER A 118 8.45 4.39 11.35
N THR A 119 8.05 5.24 12.30
CA THR A 119 8.95 5.86 13.28
C THR A 119 9.64 4.81 14.14
N HIS A 120 8.91 3.77 14.56
CA HIS A 120 9.46 2.67 15.32
C HIS A 120 10.57 1.96 14.55
N MET A 121 10.32 1.60 13.28
CA MET A 121 11.30 0.89 12.48
C MET A 121 12.52 1.76 12.14
N GLU A 122 12.35 3.05 11.87
CA GLU A 122 13.48 3.98 11.70
C GLU A 122 14.38 4.02 12.94
N ASN A 123 13.79 4.10 14.14
CA ASN A 123 14.53 4.04 15.40
C ASN A 123 15.17 2.67 15.63
N TYR A 124 14.48 1.58 15.32
CA TYR A 124 15.02 0.22 15.45
C TYR A 124 16.28 0.03 14.60
N PHE A 125 16.29 0.53 13.36
CA PHE A 125 17.49 0.50 12.51
C PHE A 125 18.59 1.40 13.06
N LYS A 126 18.24 2.58 13.57
CA LYS A 126 19.18 3.51 14.21
C LYS A 126 19.88 2.87 15.42
N ASP A 127 19.15 2.18 16.28
CA ASP A 127 19.68 1.49 17.46
C ASP A 127 20.61 0.33 17.07
N MET A 128 20.41 -0.24 15.88
CA MET A 128 21.33 -1.22 15.28
C MET A 128 22.54 -0.59 14.57
N GLY A 129 22.66 0.75 14.54
CA GLY A 129 23.75 1.46 13.86
C GLY A 129 23.54 1.67 12.37
N TYR A 130 22.32 1.48 11.85
CA TYR A 130 21.96 1.71 10.45
C TYR A 130 21.06 2.93 10.30
N ARG A 131 21.02 3.50 9.11
CA ARG A 131 20.09 4.56 8.76
C ARG A 131 18.92 3.95 8.01
N ALA A 132 17.72 4.43 8.30
CA ALA A 132 16.52 4.04 7.58
C ALA A 132 15.56 5.23 7.46
N ILE A 133 14.84 5.30 6.34
CA ILE A 133 13.80 6.29 6.09
C ILE A 133 12.55 5.59 5.56
N ALA A 134 11.37 5.96 6.06
CA ALA A 134 10.06 5.61 5.53
C ALA A 134 9.58 6.71 4.58
N PRO A 135 9.70 6.55 3.25
CA PRO A 135 9.50 7.67 2.32
C PRO A 135 8.12 8.30 2.41
N TYR A 136 7.05 7.51 2.51
CA TYR A 136 5.65 7.99 2.54
C TYR A 136 5.36 8.97 3.68
N HIS A 137 6.02 8.83 4.83
CA HIS A 137 5.83 9.71 5.99
C HIS A 137 6.89 10.81 6.13
N SER A 138 7.84 10.85 5.19
CA SER A 138 8.87 11.88 5.15
C SER A 138 8.35 13.21 4.61
N GLN A 139 9.08 14.30 4.89
CA GLN A 139 8.76 15.63 4.36
C GLN A 139 8.93 15.77 2.84
N TRP A 140 9.66 14.83 2.21
CA TRP A 140 9.91 14.85 0.76
C TRP A 140 8.81 14.15 -0.04
N PHE A 141 7.93 13.40 0.61
CA PHE A 141 6.82 12.75 -0.08
C PHE A 141 5.85 13.78 -0.66
N LYS A 142 5.54 13.62 -1.95
CA LYS A 142 4.62 14.49 -2.67
C LYS A 142 3.74 13.68 -3.60
N ILE A 143 2.48 14.09 -3.66
CA ILE A 143 1.53 13.67 -4.69
C ILE A 143 1.42 14.81 -5.69
N THR A 144 1.68 14.50 -6.96
CA THR A 144 1.56 15.41 -8.08
C THR A 144 0.35 15.03 -8.94
N GLY A 145 -0.39 16.03 -9.42
CA GLY A 145 -1.44 15.82 -10.40
C GLY A 145 -0.86 15.67 -11.81
N SER A 146 -1.40 14.76 -12.60
CA SER A 146 -1.14 14.65 -14.04
C SER A 146 -2.47 14.60 -14.80
N HIS A 147 -2.41 14.67 -16.14
CA HIS A 147 -3.59 14.46 -16.99
C HIS A 147 -4.27 13.10 -16.70
N ASN A 148 -3.48 12.08 -16.37
CA ASN A 148 -3.96 10.73 -16.08
C ASN A 148 -4.31 10.52 -14.60
N GLY A 149 -4.42 11.59 -13.80
CA GLY A 149 -4.70 11.55 -12.38
C GLY A 149 -3.46 11.64 -11.47
N PRO A 150 -3.64 11.50 -10.15
CA PRO A 150 -2.56 11.68 -9.18
C PRO A 150 -1.50 10.58 -9.28
N THR A 151 -0.24 10.98 -9.19
CA THR A 151 0.92 10.10 -9.00
C THR A 151 1.74 10.60 -7.81
N SER A 152 2.55 9.75 -7.20
CA SER A 152 3.45 10.14 -6.12
C SER A 152 4.90 9.99 -6.54
N ASN A 153 5.79 10.76 -5.92
CA ASN A 153 7.23 10.61 -6.10
C ASN A 153 7.82 9.39 -5.39
N TRP A 154 7.02 8.62 -4.65
CA TRP A 154 7.37 7.31 -4.12
C TRP A 154 6.14 6.40 -4.19
N SER A 155 6.28 5.16 -4.65
CA SER A 155 5.13 4.29 -4.87
C SER A 155 5.27 2.96 -4.12
N GLU A 156 4.49 2.82 -3.06
CA GLU A 156 4.48 1.62 -2.21
C GLU A 156 4.12 0.34 -2.98
N ARG A 157 3.25 0.45 -3.99
CA ARG A 157 2.87 -0.70 -4.84
C ARG A 157 4.01 -1.17 -5.72
N HIS A 158 4.78 -0.23 -6.26
CA HIS A 158 5.95 -0.55 -7.08
C HIS A 158 7.04 -1.16 -6.22
N VAL A 159 7.29 -0.61 -5.02
CA VAL A 159 8.20 -1.22 -4.04
C VAL A 159 7.77 -2.66 -3.72
N ALA A 160 6.49 -2.89 -3.42
CA ALA A 160 5.97 -4.23 -3.15
C ALA A 160 6.13 -5.19 -4.34
N TYR A 161 6.05 -4.68 -5.58
CA TYR A 161 6.34 -5.47 -6.79
C TYR A 161 7.81 -5.88 -6.86
N VAL A 162 8.74 -4.94 -6.66
CA VAL A 162 10.18 -5.24 -6.65
C VAL A 162 10.49 -6.29 -5.59
N SER A 163 9.94 -6.14 -4.39
CA SER A 163 10.08 -7.07 -3.26
C SER A 163 9.33 -8.41 -3.41
N GLY A 164 8.71 -8.68 -4.57
CA GLY A 164 8.07 -9.96 -4.86
C GLY A 164 6.75 -10.24 -4.12
N LEU A 165 6.11 -9.22 -3.53
CA LEU A 165 4.95 -9.41 -2.65
C LEU A 165 3.60 -9.53 -3.37
N GLY A 166 3.55 -9.26 -4.68
CA GLY A 166 2.31 -9.32 -5.44
C GLY A 166 2.43 -8.72 -6.83
N THR A 167 1.28 -8.45 -7.46
CA THR A 167 1.20 -7.79 -8.77
C THR A 167 0.08 -6.76 -8.80
N PHE A 168 0.11 -5.87 -9.78
CA PHE A 168 -0.96 -4.92 -10.05
C PHE A 168 -2.22 -5.60 -10.60
N SER A 169 -3.28 -4.81 -10.73
CA SER A 169 -4.56 -5.23 -11.28
C SER A 169 -5.23 -4.09 -12.04
N ILE A 170 -6.31 -4.40 -12.76
CA ILE A 170 -7.00 -3.44 -13.65
C ILE A 170 -7.46 -2.14 -12.97
N ASN A 171 -7.72 -2.17 -11.66
CA ASN A 171 -8.15 -1.00 -10.89
C ASN A 171 -6.96 -0.25 -10.24
N ASP A 172 -5.75 -0.48 -10.74
CA ASP A 172 -4.46 0.00 -10.21
C ASP A 172 -4.10 -0.47 -8.79
N ALA A 173 -4.94 -1.24 -8.11
CA ALA A 173 -4.62 -1.80 -6.80
C ALA A 173 -3.71 -3.02 -6.92
N PHE A 174 -3.12 -3.42 -5.79
CA PHE A 174 -2.06 -4.42 -5.72
C PHE A 174 -2.59 -5.69 -5.05
N ILE A 175 -2.45 -6.84 -5.71
CA ILE A 175 -2.92 -8.13 -5.23
C ILE A 175 -1.73 -8.93 -4.72
N THR A 176 -1.72 -9.18 -3.41
CA THR A 176 -0.74 -10.02 -2.70
C THR A 176 -1.32 -11.40 -2.43
N ASP A 177 -0.52 -12.28 -1.82
CA ASP A 177 -1.03 -13.56 -1.30
C ASP A 177 -2.09 -13.39 -0.20
N LYS A 178 -2.11 -12.24 0.48
CA LYS A 178 -3.16 -11.84 1.45
C LYS A 178 -4.31 -11.06 0.81
N GLY A 179 -4.31 -10.91 -0.52
CA GLY A 179 -5.35 -10.23 -1.28
C GLY A 179 -5.05 -8.78 -1.61
N ILE A 180 -6.11 -8.08 -2.03
CA ILE A 180 -6.09 -6.71 -2.55
C ILE A 180 -6.49 -5.66 -1.51
N ALA A 181 -7.24 -6.06 -0.48
CA ALA A 181 -7.68 -5.17 0.60
C ALA A 181 -6.56 -5.01 1.63
N ILE A 182 -5.55 -4.23 1.26
CA ILE A 182 -4.28 -4.07 1.99
C ILE A 182 -3.87 -2.60 2.07
N LYS A 183 -3.00 -2.30 3.03
CA LYS A 183 -2.12 -1.14 3.04
C LYS A 183 -0.68 -1.57 2.80
N LEU A 184 0.12 -0.63 2.31
CA LEU A 184 1.52 -0.84 2.00
C LEU A 184 2.33 0.30 2.61
N ILE A 185 3.49 -0.05 3.13
CA ILE A 185 4.51 0.86 3.63
C ILE A 185 5.88 0.27 3.25
N SER A 186 6.87 1.13 3.11
CA SER A 186 8.24 0.72 2.91
C SER A 186 9.24 1.55 3.68
N LEU A 187 10.42 0.97 3.85
CA LEU A 187 11.61 1.60 4.41
C LEU A 187 12.76 1.43 3.43
N VAL A 188 13.60 2.44 3.30
CA VAL A 188 14.91 2.34 2.63
C VAL A 188 15.98 2.40 3.72
N THR A 189 16.86 1.41 3.78
CA THR A 189 17.96 1.34 4.75
C THR A 189 19.30 1.06 4.07
N ASP A 190 20.40 1.53 4.64
CA ASP A 190 21.77 1.20 4.21
C ASP A 190 22.28 -0.15 4.75
N LEU A 191 21.45 -0.87 5.51
CA LEU A 191 21.67 -2.28 5.79
C LEU A 191 21.46 -3.11 4.51
N LYS A 192 22.47 -3.88 4.10
CA LYS A 192 22.35 -4.86 3.02
C LYS A 192 21.80 -6.18 3.54
N LEU A 193 20.66 -6.61 2.99
CA LEU A 193 20.04 -7.92 3.22
C LEU A 193 19.93 -8.70 1.93
N THR A 194 19.62 -10.00 2.05
CA THR A 194 19.32 -10.84 0.88
C THR A 194 17.95 -10.44 0.30
N PRO A 195 17.84 -10.06 -0.98
CA PRO A 195 16.57 -9.73 -1.59
C PRO A 195 15.70 -10.98 -1.80
N ASP A 196 14.39 -10.82 -1.65
CA ASP A 196 13.41 -11.85 -1.98
C ASP A 196 13.26 -11.98 -3.50
N VAL A 197 12.98 -13.20 -3.97
CA VAL A 197 12.83 -13.48 -5.41
C VAL A 197 11.44 -13.07 -5.89
N ARG A 198 11.41 -12.18 -6.89
CA ARG A 198 10.19 -11.85 -7.64
C ARG A 198 9.83 -13.00 -8.59
N LYS A 199 8.74 -13.73 -8.29
CA LYS A 199 8.33 -14.96 -9.00
C LYS A 199 7.35 -14.74 -10.16
N TYR A 200 6.88 -13.52 -10.37
CA TYR A 200 5.84 -13.20 -11.35
C TYR A 200 6.42 -13.04 -12.76
N LYS A 201 5.72 -13.58 -13.76
CA LYS A 201 6.09 -13.46 -15.18
C LYS A 201 5.69 -12.11 -15.76
N ASN A 202 4.64 -11.49 -15.23
CA ASN A 202 4.18 -10.17 -15.64
C ASN A 202 3.59 -9.40 -14.45
N HIS A 203 3.54 -8.07 -14.58
CA HIS A 203 3.16 -7.16 -13.52
C HIS A 203 1.66 -7.16 -13.16
N THR A 204 0.82 -7.99 -13.82
CA THR A 204 -0.62 -8.12 -13.53
C THR A 204 -1.07 -9.57 -13.30
N GLU A 205 -0.13 -10.49 -13.07
CA GLU A 205 -0.40 -11.94 -13.07
C GLU A 205 -1.51 -12.36 -12.10
N ASN A 206 -1.59 -11.77 -10.91
CA ASN A 206 -2.59 -12.10 -9.89
C ASN A 206 -4.00 -11.58 -10.21
N CYS A 207 -4.16 -10.72 -11.22
CA CYS A 207 -5.47 -10.22 -11.62
C CYS A 207 -6.13 -11.16 -12.64
N LEU A 208 -7.18 -11.89 -12.23
CA LEU A 208 -7.91 -12.82 -13.10
C LEU A 208 -8.45 -12.20 -14.41
N LEU A 209 -8.69 -10.88 -14.45
CA LEU A 209 -9.04 -10.21 -15.69
C LEU A 209 -7.81 -10.07 -16.60
N CYS A 210 -6.71 -9.50 -16.09
CA CYS A 210 -5.51 -9.27 -16.89
C CYS A 210 -4.84 -10.58 -17.32
N SER A 211 -4.83 -11.60 -16.46
CA SER A 211 -4.14 -12.86 -16.75
C SER A 211 -5.00 -13.91 -17.45
N LYS A 212 -6.32 -13.92 -17.24
CA LYS A 212 -7.23 -14.94 -17.80
C LYS A 212 -8.45 -14.38 -18.55
N GLY A 213 -8.74 -13.09 -18.49
CA GLY A 213 -9.91 -12.48 -19.13
C GLY A 213 -11.25 -12.72 -18.42
N ILE A 214 -11.27 -13.40 -17.27
CA ILE A 214 -12.50 -13.99 -16.70
C ILE A 214 -13.13 -13.23 -15.52
N CYS A 215 -12.53 -12.14 -15.05
CA CYS A 215 -13.04 -11.39 -13.90
C CYS A 215 -13.48 -9.97 -14.30
N GLY A 216 -14.44 -9.41 -13.58
CA GLY A 216 -14.85 -8.01 -13.71
C GLY A 216 -15.54 -7.50 -12.44
N ALA A 217 -15.29 -8.14 -11.30
CA ALA A 217 -16.01 -7.86 -10.06
C ALA A 217 -15.76 -6.43 -9.57
N CYS A 218 -14.53 -5.93 -9.68
CA CYS A 218 -14.16 -4.56 -9.34
C CYS A 218 -14.86 -3.51 -10.21
N ILE A 219 -15.06 -3.80 -11.51
CA ILE A 219 -15.81 -2.95 -12.45
C ILE A 219 -17.26 -2.82 -11.97
N LYS A 220 -17.93 -3.95 -11.69
CA LYS A 220 -19.32 -3.97 -11.22
C LYS A 220 -19.52 -3.27 -9.88
N ARG A 221 -18.50 -3.21 -9.04
CA ARG A 221 -18.54 -2.58 -7.71
C ARG A 221 -18.16 -1.11 -7.70
N CYS A 222 -17.80 -0.51 -8.83
CA CYS A 222 -17.39 0.88 -8.88
C CYS A 222 -18.62 1.82 -8.92
N PRO A 223 -18.93 2.59 -7.86
CA PRO A 223 -20.14 3.41 -7.81
C PRO A 223 -20.17 4.50 -8.89
N VAL A 224 -18.99 4.94 -9.31
CA VAL A 224 -18.83 6.02 -10.29
C VAL A 224 -18.39 5.52 -11.65
N ASN A 225 -18.38 4.21 -11.94
CA ASN A 225 -17.94 3.67 -13.23
C ASN A 225 -16.56 4.23 -13.65
N ALA A 226 -15.61 4.29 -12.71
CA ALA A 226 -14.23 4.72 -12.96
C ALA A 226 -13.34 3.55 -13.41
N ILE A 227 -13.80 2.30 -13.32
CA ILE A 227 -13.04 1.12 -13.72
C ILE A 227 -13.78 0.47 -14.89
N THR A 228 -13.08 0.21 -15.98
CA THR A 228 -13.59 -0.50 -17.16
C THR A 228 -12.62 -1.62 -17.56
N ARG A 229 -12.85 -2.28 -18.71
CA ARG A 229 -11.90 -3.28 -19.22
C ARG A 229 -10.64 -2.62 -19.79
N GLU A 230 -10.73 -1.35 -20.14
CA GLU A 230 -9.67 -0.54 -20.73
C GLU A 230 -8.76 0.10 -19.66
N GLY A 231 -9.21 0.16 -18.40
CA GLY A 231 -8.39 0.63 -17.29
C GLY A 231 -9.18 1.36 -16.21
N HIS A 232 -8.50 2.28 -15.52
CA HIS A 232 -9.03 3.01 -14.38
C HIS A 232 -8.88 4.53 -14.56
N ASP A 233 -10.01 5.23 -14.55
CA ASP A 233 -10.09 6.69 -14.51
C ASP A 233 -9.81 7.17 -13.08
N LYS A 234 -8.52 7.44 -12.82
CA LYS A 234 -8.02 7.92 -11.54
C LYS A 234 -8.61 9.28 -11.15
N VAL A 235 -8.96 10.13 -12.11
CA VAL A 235 -9.52 11.47 -11.83
C VAL A 235 -10.94 11.34 -11.31
N LYS A 236 -11.77 10.53 -11.98
CA LYS A 236 -13.15 10.26 -11.56
C LYS A 236 -13.20 9.57 -10.20
N CYS A 237 -12.34 8.57 -10.00
CA CYS A 237 -12.18 7.89 -8.71
C CYS A 237 -11.73 8.85 -7.60
N MET A 238 -10.70 9.66 -7.85
CA MET A 238 -10.20 10.64 -6.87
C MET A 238 -11.26 11.67 -6.48
N LYS A 239 -12.04 12.18 -7.44
CA LYS A 239 -13.14 13.12 -7.16
C LYS A 239 -14.19 12.52 -6.24
N TYR A 240 -14.52 11.25 -6.42
CA TYR A 240 -15.46 10.55 -5.53
C TYR A 240 -14.85 10.32 -4.15
N VAL A 241 -13.62 9.80 -4.09
CA VAL A 241 -12.94 9.38 -2.86
C VAL A 241 -12.52 10.55 -1.96
N TYR A 242 -12.20 11.71 -2.53
CA TYR A 242 -11.66 12.88 -1.81
C TYR A 242 -12.46 14.17 -2.01
N GLY A 243 -13.56 14.11 -2.76
CA GLY A 243 -14.44 15.26 -3.01
C GLY A 243 -15.24 15.69 -1.79
N GLU A 244 -15.92 16.81 -1.90
CA GLU A 244 -16.60 17.49 -0.80
C GLU A 244 -17.55 16.57 0.01
N GLU A 245 -18.37 15.77 -0.68
CA GLU A 245 -19.28 14.84 -0.01
C GLU A 245 -18.53 13.77 0.79
N SER A 246 -17.44 13.22 0.24
CA SER A 246 -16.59 12.27 0.94
C SER A 246 -15.94 12.88 2.19
N ARG A 247 -15.56 14.17 2.14
CA ARG A 247 -15.00 14.88 3.29
C ARG A 247 -16.06 15.10 4.37
N LYS A 248 -17.26 15.54 3.99
CA LYS A 248 -18.40 15.71 4.90
C LYS A 248 -18.77 14.40 5.59
N LYS A 249 -18.79 13.29 4.85
CA LYS A 249 -19.07 11.95 5.41
C LYS A 249 -17.99 11.49 6.40
N ALA A 250 -16.71 11.74 6.10
CA ALA A 250 -15.63 11.45 7.04
C ALA A 250 -15.78 12.28 8.32
N GLU A 251 -15.97 13.59 8.19
CA GLU A 251 -16.14 14.50 9.32
C GLU A 251 -17.31 14.10 10.23
N ALA A 252 -18.46 13.74 9.63
CA ALA A 252 -19.66 13.36 10.35
C ALA A 252 -19.49 12.12 11.26
N ILE A 253 -18.47 11.30 11.03
CA ILE A 253 -18.19 10.10 11.83
C ILE A 253 -16.91 10.21 12.67
N GLY A 254 -16.30 11.40 12.73
CA GLY A 254 -15.06 11.67 13.48
C GLY A 254 -13.77 11.31 12.75
N ALA A 255 -13.84 11.05 11.44
CA ALA A 255 -12.68 10.79 10.61
C ALA A 255 -12.07 12.09 10.04
N SER A 256 -10.83 12.01 9.55
CA SER A 256 -10.10 13.14 8.97
C SER A 256 -10.77 13.59 7.66
N PRO A 257 -11.26 14.84 7.55
CA PRO A 257 -11.82 15.36 6.30
C PRO A 257 -10.78 15.41 5.19
N LYS A 258 -9.49 15.56 5.54
CA LYS A 258 -8.37 15.52 4.59
C LYS A 258 -8.19 14.13 3.98
N ALA A 259 -8.31 13.08 4.78
CA ALA A 259 -8.28 11.70 4.28
C ALA A 259 -9.51 11.41 3.41
N GLY A 260 -10.67 11.96 3.78
CA GLY A 260 -11.96 11.68 3.15
C GLY A 260 -12.45 10.26 3.45
N SER A 261 -13.74 9.99 3.22
CA SER A 261 -14.37 8.73 3.59
C SER A 261 -13.74 7.50 2.91
N GLY A 262 -13.18 7.66 1.71
CA GLY A 262 -12.69 6.52 0.94
C GLY A 262 -13.74 5.97 -0.01
N CYS A 263 -13.57 4.70 -0.36
CA CYS A 263 -14.58 3.91 -1.04
C CYS A 263 -14.24 2.43 -0.86
N GLY A 264 -13.14 1.97 -1.47
CA GLY A 264 -12.65 0.60 -1.29
C GLY A 264 -13.59 -0.50 -1.79
N LEU A 265 -14.75 -0.16 -2.36
CA LEU A 265 -15.73 -1.14 -2.82
C LEU A 265 -15.17 -2.03 -3.92
N CYS A 266 -14.29 -1.52 -4.79
CA CYS A 266 -13.62 -2.33 -5.80
C CYS A 266 -12.58 -3.32 -5.24
N GLN A 267 -12.33 -3.30 -3.93
CA GLN A 267 -11.40 -4.15 -3.19
C GLN A 267 -12.10 -5.04 -2.15
N SER A 268 -13.34 -4.75 -1.77
CA SER A 268 -14.18 -5.58 -0.89
C SER A 268 -15.17 -6.43 -1.70
N GLY A 269 -15.55 -7.60 -1.20
CA GLY A 269 -16.55 -8.47 -1.84
C GLY A 269 -16.17 -8.95 -3.25
N VAL A 270 -14.87 -8.95 -3.57
CA VAL A 270 -14.30 -9.41 -4.85
C VAL A 270 -13.48 -10.69 -4.67
N PRO A 271 -13.25 -11.52 -5.70
CA PRO A 271 -12.51 -12.77 -5.57
C PRO A 271 -11.09 -12.64 -4.99
N CYS A 272 -10.43 -11.50 -5.22
CA CYS A 272 -9.10 -11.17 -4.71
C CYS A 272 -9.11 -10.39 -3.38
N GLU A 273 -10.25 -10.21 -2.70
CA GLU A 273 -10.36 -9.37 -1.48
C GLU A 273 -9.34 -9.77 -0.42
N GLY A 274 -9.24 -11.07 -0.11
CA GLY A 274 -8.43 -11.59 1.01
C GLY A 274 -7.42 -12.66 0.66
N ARG A 275 -7.11 -12.82 -0.64
CA ARG A 275 -6.21 -13.84 -1.15
C ARG A 275 -5.78 -13.54 -2.58
N ASN A 276 -4.69 -14.16 -3.01
CA ASN A 276 -4.35 -14.27 -4.43
C ASN A 276 -5.32 -15.25 -5.12
N PRO A 277 -6.16 -14.82 -6.08
CA PRO A 277 -7.15 -15.68 -6.71
C PRO A 277 -6.56 -16.68 -7.72
N ILE A 278 -5.32 -16.48 -8.18
CA ILE A 278 -4.64 -17.41 -9.10
C ILE A 278 -4.16 -18.66 -8.37
N ALA A 279 -3.79 -18.54 -7.08
CA ALA A 279 -3.26 -19.64 -6.28
C ALA A 279 -4.26 -20.80 -6.07
N ILE A 280 -5.55 -20.59 -6.31
CA ILE A 280 -6.62 -21.61 -6.25
C ILE A 280 -6.87 -22.27 -7.61
N SER A 281 -6.38 -21.67 -8.70
CA SER A 281 -6.64 -22.11 -10.07
C SER A 281 -5.47 -22.89 -10.69
N ARG A 282 -4.53 -23.37 -9.87
CA ARG A 282 -3.45 -24.28 -10.22
C ARG A 282 -3.68 -25.60 -9.49
#